data_AF-A0ABD1U8J0-F1
#
_entry.id   AF-A0ABD1U8J0-F1
#
_cell.length_a   1.000
_cell.length_b   1.000
_cell.length_c   1.000
_cell.angle_alpha   90.00
_cell.angle_beta   90.00
_cell.angle_gamma   90.00
#
_symmetry.space_group_name_H-M   'P 1'
#
loop_
_entity.id
_entity.type
_entity.pdbx_description
1 polymer ?
#
loop_
_entity_poly.entity_id
_entity_poly.type
_entity_poly.pdbx_seq_one_letter_code
_entity_poly.pdbx_strand_id
1 'polypeptide(L)'
;MVHEASNYVKKCLGGGEEDAIIFCGSGSTAAIKRLQEVMGISIPSILREKLLKCLSNEERWVVFVGPYEHHSNLLSWRQSLAEVVEIGLDQKGLLDMETFKHKLEFYKSKNRPILGSFSACSNVTGICSDTQAISRLLHQFGGFACFDFAASGPYTEIEMRSGEIDGYDAIFLSAHKFLGGPGSPGILLMSKALYRLGFSPPSTCGGGTDTLYVDNIEEREDAGTPQIIQKIRAALTFWIKEYIGYKAIERQEQNYIERALKRLVHNPYIRVLGNTNAKRQAILSFLIYSTTYSSSPEVNLWRETGNTRDKPLHGPFVAKLLNDLFGIQARGGCACAGPYGHSLLNVDESHSLAFRSAIEKGYVGVKPGWTRVSFPYYMSNEEFEFILAAIEFLAIYGQRFLSLYHFNWRNGAWNFNRNAFKKSFLKEENNINISGSSLATMIKASNQLAFDVNKDGLIISRYAHYLETAKRIVTLLPKFPPQRRIPEDIDIDLVPFRI
;
A
#
# COMPACT_ATOMS: atom_id res chain seq x y z
N MET A 1 -25.03 23.97 -1.06
CA MET A 1 -23.67 23.50 -1.38
C MET A 1 -23.09 22.51 -0.38
N VAL A 2 -22.80 22.85 0.88
CA VAL A 2 -22.12 21.89 1.80
C VAL A 2 -23.00 20.69 2.15
N HIS A 3 -24.26 20.92 2.53
CA HIS A 3 -25.21 19.83 2.78
C HIS A 3 -25.47 18.98 1.52
N GLU A 4 -25.58 19.60 0.35
CA GLU A 4 -25.71 18.89 -0.93
C GLU A 4 -24.48 18.00 -1.20
N ALA A 5 -23.28 18.51 -0.95
CA ALA A 5 -22.04 17.74 -1.09
C ALA A 5 -22.01 16.54 -0.12
N SER A 6 -22.39 16.75 1.14
CA SER A 6 -22.48 15.67 2.14
C SER A 6 -23.49 14.61 1.73
N ASN A 7 -24.70 15.01 1.36
CA ASN A 7 -25.79 14.12 0.94
C ASN A 7 -25.42 13.35 -0.32
N TYR A 8 -24.76 14.01 -1.27
CA TYR A 8 -24.30 13.39 -2.50
C TYR A 8 -23.26 12.30 -2.21
N VAL A 9 -22.25 12.57 -1.39
CA VAL A 9 -21.25 11.57 -0.98
C VAL A 9 -21.91 10.42 -0.23
N LYS A 10 -22.84 10.70 0.70
CA LYS A 10 -23.58 9.68 1.45
C LYS A 10 -24.35 8.74 0.51
N LYS A 11 -25.06 9.31 -0.47
CA LYS A 11 -25.78 8.55 -1.49
C LYS A 11 -24.85 7.68 -2.35
N CYS A 12 -23.71 8.23 -2.78
CA CYS A 12 -22.72 7.48 -3.58
C CYS A 12 -22.10 6.28 -2.85
N LEU A 13 -22.24 6.23 -1.52
CA LEU A 13 -21.78 5.15 -0.66
C LEU A 13 -22.91 4.20 -0.25
N GLY A 14 -24.13 4.41 -0.76
CA GLY A 14 -25.31 3.62 -0.41
C GLY A 14 -25.79 3.84 1.03
N GLY A 15 -25.50 5.00 1.63
CA GLY A 15 -25.98 5.36 2.97
C GLY A 15 -27.45 5.80 2.96
N GLY A 16 -28.23 5.27 3.90
CA GLY A 16 -29.65 5.58 4.10
C GLY A 16 -29.93 6.53 5.26
N GLU A 17 -31.19 6.58 5.70
CA GLU A 17 -31.63 7.41 6.83
C GLU A 17 -31.08 6.90 8.17
N GLU A 18 -30.86 5.59 8.31
CA GLU A 18 -30.31 4.93 9.51
C GLU A 18 -28.78 4.99 9.60
N ASP A 19 -28.15 5.70 8.67
CA ASP A 19 -26.71 5.89 8.63
C ASP A 19 -26.35 7.36 8.88
N ALA A 20 -25.13 7.60 9.36
CA ALA A 20 -24.58 8.92 9.58
C ALA A 20 -23.26 9.06 8.82
N ILE A 21 -23.13 10.12 8.00
CA ILE A 21 -21.86 10.50 7.38
C ILE A 21 -21.13 11.53 8.24
N ILE A 22 -19.86 11.25 8.55
CA ILE A 22 -18.98 12.14 9.29
C ILE A 22 -17.73 12.39 8.44
N PHE A 23 -17.43 13.67 8.22
CA PHE A 23 -16.21 14.10 7.56
C PHE A 23 -15.13 14.31 8.61
N CYS A 24 -14.13 13.43 8.58
CA CYS A 24 -13.07 13.35 9.58
C CYS A 24 -11.84 14.15 9.12
N GLY A 25 -10.78 14.12 9.93
CA GLY A 25 -9.47 14.68 9.58
C GLY A 25 -8.80 13.95 8.39
N SER A 26 -7.51 13.64 8.49
CA SER A 26 -6.78 13.09 7.35
C SER A 26 -7.01 11.59 7.13
N GLY A 27 -7.71 11.24 6.05
CA GLY A 27 -7.83 9.87 5.52
C GLY A 27 -8.59 8.88 6.41
N SER A 28 -8.51 7.59 6.06
CA SER A 28 -9.20 6.51 6.80
C SER A 28 -8.70 6.39 8.23
N THR A 29 -7.46 6.79 8.53
CA THR A 29 -6.94 6.85 9.92
C THR A 29 -7.84 7.69 10.82
N ALA A 30 -8.24 8.88 10.36
CA ALA A 30 -9.12 9.75 11.13
C ALA A 30 -10.56 9.19 11.21
N ALA A 31 -11.03 8.51 10.16
CA ALA A 31 -12.35 7.87 10.15
C ALA A 31 -12.44 6.69 11.15
N ILE A 32 -11.43 5.82 11.17
CA ILE A 32 -11.34 4.69 12.11
C ILE A 32 -11.25 5.20 13.55
N LYS A 33 -10.43 6.23 13.78
CA LYS A 33 -10.33 6.88 15.09
C LYS A 33 -11.65 7.50 15.53
N ARG A 34 -12.33 8.20 14.62
CA ARG A 34 -13.66 8.79 14.89
C ARG A 34 -14.67 7.73 15.27
N LEU A 35 -14.69 6.59 14.58
CA LEU A 35 -15.56 5.46 14.96
C LEU A 35 -15.27 4.99 16.40
N GLN A 36 -14.00 4.83 16.77
CA GLN A 36 -13.62 4.45 18.14
C GLN A 36 -14.07 5.47 19.19
N GLU A 37 -14.06 6.76 18.85
CA GLU A 37 -14.50 7.84 19.73
C GLU A 37 -16.01 7.81 19.93
N VAL A 38 -16.80 7.74 18.86
CA VAL A 38 -18.27 7.70 18.96
C VAL A 38 -18.81 6.39 19.54
N MET A 39 -18.03 5.31 19.47
CA MET A 39 -18.30 4.05 20.17
C MET A 39 -17.93 4.09 21.67
N GLY A 40 -17.22 5.12 22.13
CA GLY A 40 -16.79 5.25 23.53
C GLY A 40 -15.63 4.34 23.95
N ILE A 41 -14.86 3.81 23.01
CA ILE A 41 -13.74 2.86 23.27
C ILE A 41 -12.36 3.49 23.03
N SER A 42 -12.33 4.73 22.54
CA SER A 42 -11.14 5.55 22.38
C SER A 42 -10.80 6.27 23.69
N ILE A 43 -9.55 6.16 24.14
CA ILE A 43 -9.06 6.82 25.35
C ILE A 43 -7.61 7.29 25.19
N PRO A 44 -7.14 8.24 26.01
CA PRO A 44 -5.72 8.55 26.10
C PRO A 44 -4.90 7.31 26.50
N SER A 45 -3.77 7.07 25.81
CA SER A 45 -2.93 5.89 26.01
C SER A 45 -2.48 5.70 27.46
N ILE A 46 -2.21 6.81 28.17
CA ILE A 46 -1.79 6.81 29.58
C ILE A 46 -2.86 6.27 30.55
N LEU A 47 -4.14 6.26 30.17
CA LEU A 47 -5.24 5.77 31.02
C LEU A 47 -5.66 4.34 30.70
N ARG A 48 -5.12 3.75 29.62
CA ARG A 48 -5.59 2.48 29.08
C ARG A 48 -5.50 1.32 30.04
N GLU A 49 -4.32 1.09 30.62
CA GLU A 49 -4.12 -0.02 31.56
C GLU A 49 -4.96 0.13 32.83
N LYS A 50 -5.28 1.37 33.23
CA LYS A 50 -6.16 1.61 34.38
C LYS A 50 -7.61 1.25 34.05
N LEU A 51 -8.11 1.69 32.91
CA LEU A 51 -9.51 1.44 32.51
C LEU A 51 -9.76 -0.02 32.12
N LEU A 52 -8.80 -0.70 31.49
CA LEU A 52 -8.92 -2.12 31.17
C LEU A 52 -9.10 -3.00 32.42
N LYS A 53 -8.55 -2.59 33.57
CA LYS A 53 -8.74 -3.29 34.85
C LYS A 53 -10.13 -3.06 35.47
N CYS A 54 -10.85 -2.05 35.01
CA CYS A 54 -12.18 -1.70 35.51
C CYS A 54 -13.31 -2.27 34.64
N LEU A 55 -13.03 -2.70 33.41
CA LEU A 55 -14.02 -3.27 32.51
C LEU A 55 -14.21 -4.76 32.78
N SER A 56 -15.46 -5.20 32.82
CA SER A 56 -15.80 -6.61 32.70
C SER A 56 -15.50 -7.13 31.29
N ASN A 57 -15.43 -8.46 31.13
CA ASN A 57 -15.19 -9.05 29.82
C ASN A 57 -16.36 -8.80 28.87
N GLU A 58 -17.59 -8.79 29.38
CA GLU A 58 -18.83 -8.58 28.62
C GLU A 58 -18.94 -7.14 28.07
N GLU A 59 -18.38 -6.15 28.77
CA GLU A 59 -18.35 -4.75 28.32
C GLU A 59 -17.29 -4.49 27.24
N ARG A 60 -16.30 -5.38 27.14
CA ARG A 60 -15.15 -5.18 26.26
C ARG A 60 -15.41 -5.71 24.87
N TRP A 61 -15.45 -4.79 23.89
CA TRP A 61 -15.53 -5.11 22.47
C TRP A 61 -14.43 -6.07 22.01
N VAL A 62 -14.82 -7.01 21.14
CA VAL A 62 -13.91 -7.86 20.38
C VAL A 62 -13.89 -7.35 18.95
N VAL A 63 -12.71 -6.95 18.48
CA VAL A 63 -12.50 -6.43 17.14
C VAL A 63 -11.67 -7.41 16.32
N PHE A 64 -12.29 -8.02 15.34
CA PHE A 64 -11.62 -8.88 14.37
C PHE A 64 -10.99 -8.05 13.27
N VAL A 65 -9.76 -8.40 12.90
CA VAL A 65 -9.01 -7.72 11.84
C VAL A 65 -8.37 -8.75 10.92
N GLY A 66 -8.28 -8.43 9.63
CA GLY A 66 -7.76 -9.33 8.61
C GLY A 66 -6.23 -9.31 8.47
N PRO A 67 -5.69 -10.15 7.59
CA PRO A 67 -4.26 -10.20 7.32
C PRO A 67 -3.78 -9.01 6.49
N TYR A 68 -4.67 -8.29 5.81
CA TYR A 68 -4.33 -7.20 4.89
C TYR A 68 -4.30 -5.82 5.53
N GLU A 69 -4.50 -5.74 6.85
CA GLU A 69 -4.76 -4.47 7.49
C GLU A 69 -3.59 -3.49 7.41
N HIS A 70 -3.92 -2.27 7.01
CA HIS A 70 -3.04 -1.14 7.19
C HIS A 70 -2.83 -0.90 8.69
N HIS A 71 -1.65 -0.40 9.06
CA HIS A 71 -1.33 -0.10 10.46
C HIS A 71 -2.32 0.89 11.10
N SER A 72 -2.92 1.81 10.32
CA SER A 72 -3.95 2.71 10.85
C SER A 72 -5.21 1.96 11.28
N ASN A 73 -5.49 0.79 10.72
CA ASN A 73 -6.57 -0.06 11.16
C ASN A 73 -6.10 -0.90 12.36
N LEU A 74 -5.12 -1.77 12.16
CA LEU A 74 -4.63 -2.70 13.19
C LEU A 74 -4.16 -2.01 14.48
N LEU A 75 -3.23 -1.04 14.38
CA LEU A 75 -2.64 -0.42 15.57
C LEU A 75 -3.63 0.49 16.28
N SER A 76 -4.54 1.16 15.57
CA SER A 76 -5.57 2.00 16.21
C SER A 76 -6.47 1.17 17.10
N TRP A 77 -6.92 0.00 16.63
CA TRP A 77 -7.74 -0.90 17.45
C TRP A 77 -6.96 -1.46 18.65
N ARG A 78 -5.68 -1.82 18.47
CA ARG A 78 -4.84 -2.32 19.58
C ARG A 78 -4.66 -1.28 20.69
N GLN A 79 -4.63 0.00 20.33
CA GLN A 79 -4.51 1.12 21.27
C GLN A 79 -5.85 1.58 21.86
N SER A 80 -6.97 1.00 21.43
CA SER A 80 -8.29 1.23 22.03
C SER A 80 -8.52 0.33 23.26
N LEU A 81 -9.72 0.40 23.84
CA LEU A 81 -10.18 -0.52 24.90
C LEU A 81 -10.57 -1.91 24.38
N ALA A 82 -10.70 -2.09 23.07
CA ALA A 82 -11.07 -3.37 22.48
C ALA A 82 -10.02 -4.47 22.71
N GLU A 83 -10.46 -5.72 22.63
CA GLU A 83 -9.60 -6.87 22.38
C GLU A 83 -9.50 -7.09 20.87
N VAL A 84 -8.28 -7.11 20.34
CA VAL A 84 -8.05 -7.28 18.90
C VAL A 84 -7.71 -8.72 18.60
N VAL A 85 -8.44 -9.31 17.66
CA VAL A 85 -8.28 -10.69 17.22
C VAL A 85 -7.89 -10.70 15.75
N GLU A 86 -6.62 -11.02 15.49
CA GLU A 86 -6.10 -11.12 14.12
C GLU A 86 -6.48 -12.46 13.48
N ILE A 87 -7.02 -12.39 12.26
CA ILE A 87 -7.24 -13.53 11.39
C ILE A 87 -6.11 -13.60 10.37
N GLY A 88 -5.50 -14.78 10.27
CA GLY A 88 -4.36 -15.03 9.39
C GLY A 88 -4.76 -15.33 7.95
N LEU A 89 -3.77 -15.82 7.21
CA LEU A 89 -3.95 -16.29 5.84
C LEU A 89 -4.19 -17.81 5.83
N ASP A 90 -4.99 -18.27 4.88
CA ASP A 90 -5.13 -19.68 4.53
C ASP A 90 -3.93 -20.18 3.68
N GLN A 91 -3.97 -21.46 3.29
CA GLN A 91 -2.94 -22.06 2.44
C GLN A 91 -2.82 -21.43 1.04
N LYS A 92 -3.88 -20.72 0.59
CA LYS A 92 -3.90 -20.00 -0.69
C LYS A 92 -3.41 -18.56 -0.52
N GLY A 93 -3.02 -18.13 0.67
CA GLY A 93 -2.63 -16.75 0.94
C GLY A 93 -3.81 -15.77 0.89
N LEU A 94 -5.02 -16.23 1.23
CA LEU A 94 -6.26 -15.45 1.37
C LEU A 94 -6.72 -15.40 2.83
N LEU A 95 -7.69 -14.56 3.18
CA LEU A 95 -8.25 -14.53 4.53
C LEU A 95 -8.78 -15.92 4.94
N ASP A 96 -8.32 -16.44 6.08
CA ASP A 96 -8.77 -17.73 6.60
C ASP A 96 -10.18 -17.63 7.23
N MET A 97 -11.18 -17.90 6.40
CA MET A 97 -12.60 -17.84 6.80
C MET A 97 -13.00 -18.92 7.81
N GLU A 98 -12.34 -20.09 7.82
CA GLU A 98 -12.64 -21.16 8.78
C GLU A 98 -12.13 -20.80 10.17
N THR A 99 -10.88 -20.35 10.27
CA THR A 99 -10.34 -19.82 11.53
C THR A 99 -11.16 -18.63 12.01
N PHE A 100 -11.62 -17.76 11.10
CA PHE A 100 -12.47 -16.63 11.44
C PHE A 100 -13.79 -17.09 12.08
N LYS A 101 -14.48 -18.05 11.45
CA LYS A 101 -15.73 -18.63 11.97
C LYS A 101 -15.54 -19.23 13.36
N HIS A 102 -14.51 -20.05 13.57
CA HIS A 102 -14.26 -20.66 14.88
C HIS A 102 -14.00 -19.64 15.99
N LYS A 103 -13.28 -18.56 15.68
CA LYS A 103 -13.07 -17.49 16.67
C LYS A 103 -14.36 -16.71 16.93
N LEU A 104 -15.20 -16.46 15.92
CA LEU A 104 -16.52 -15.86 16.13
C LEU A 104 -17.41 -16.71 17.04
N GLU A 105 -17.46 -18.02 16.83
CA GLU A 105 -18.18 -18.98 17.69
C GLU A 105 -17.69 -18.88 19.15
N PHE A 106 -16.37 -18.87 19.35
CA PHE A 106 -15.76 -18.75 20.66
C PHE A 106 -16.17 -17.44 21.36
N TYR A 107 -16.01 -16.28 20.72
CA TYR A 107 -16.32 -14.99 21.35
C TYR A 107 -17.82 -14.75 21.51
N LYS A 108 -18.66 -15.30 20.62
CA LYS A 108 -20.12 -15.27 20.77
C LYS A 108 -20.56 -15.98 22.04
N SER A 109 -19.95 -17.13 22.36
CA SER A 109 -20.22 -17.87 23.61
C SER A 109 -19.88 -17.08 24.88
N LYS A 110 -19.08 -16.01 24.77
CA LYS A 110 -18.68 -15.13 25.88
C LYS A 110 -19.60 -13.91 26.05
N ASN A 111 -20.67 -13.79 25.26
CA ASN A 111 -21.62 -12.68 25.31
C ASN A 111 -20.97 -11.29 25.19
N ARG A 112 -19.94 -11.17 24.36
CA ARG A 112 -19.21 -9.92 24.13
C ARG A 112 -19.71 -9.23 22.86
N PRO A 113 -19.67 -7.88 22.78
CA PRO A 113 -19.98 -7.17 21.56
C PRO A 113 -18.86 -7.39 20.52
N ILE A 114 -19.26 -7.74 19.30
CA ILE A 114 -18.36 -8.14 18.21
C ILE A 114 -18.38 -7.09 17.10
N LEU A 115 -17.20 -6.77 16.58
CA LEU A 115 -17.02 -5.94 15.40
C LEU A 115 -15.91 -6.55 14.52
N GLY A 116 -16.10 -6.55 13.21
CA GLY A 116 -15.06 -6.81 12.23
C GLY A 116 -14.59 -5.51 11.61
N SER A 117 -13.28 -5.29 11.51
CA SER A 117 -12.68 -4.14 10.84
C SER A 117 -11.66 -4.61 9.82
N PHE A 118 -12.08 -4.73 8.56
CA PHE A 118 -11.30 -5.38 7.50
C PHE A 118 -10.97 -4.41 6.37
N SER A 119 -9.81 -4.55 5.75
CA SER A 119 -9.49 -3.84 4.52
C SER A 119 -10.25 -4.47 3.36
N ALA A 120 -11.00 -3.68 2.60
CA ALA A 120 -11.73 -4.16 1.42
C ALA A 120 -10.77 -4.58 0.28
N CYS A 121 -9.58 -4.00 0.25
CA CYS A 121 -8.51 -4.33 -0.68
C CYS A 121 -7.15 -4.13 -0.02
N SER A 122 -6.23 -5.06 -0.25
CA SER A 122 -4.85 -4.96 0.21
C SER A 122 -4.14 -3.79 -0.49
N ASN A 123 -3.72 -2.80 0.28
CA ASN A 123 -2.85 -1.73 -0.22
C ASN A 123 -1.46 -2.25 -0.67
N VAL A 124 -1.07 -3.46 -0.27
CA VAL A 124 0.20 -4.09 -0.66
C VAL A 124 0.06 -4.82 -1.98
N THR A 125 -0.87 -5.77 -2.06
CA THR A 125 -0.95 -6.73 -3.19
C THR A 125 -2.08 -6.45 -4.16
N GLY A 126 -2.97 -5.51 -3.83
CA GLY A 126 -4.20 -5.25 -4.58
C GLY A 126 -5.29 -6.29 -4.37
N ILE A 127 -5.03 -7.41 -3.67
CA ILE A 127 -6.00 -8.49 -3.47
C ILE A 127 -7.24 -7.94 -2.78
N CYS A 128 -8.40 -8.18 -3.39
CA CYS A 128 -9.69 -7.79 -2.84
C CYS A 128 -10.15 -8.81 -1.80
N SER A 129 -10.66 -8.33 -0.67
CA SER A 129 -11.37 -9.16 0.29
C SER A 129 -12.78 -9.43 -0.24
N ASP A 130 -13.32 -10.62 0.05
CA ASP A 130 -14.75 -10.88 -0.17
C ASP A 130 -15.56 -10.22 0.96
N THR A 131 -15.81 -8.93 0.80
CA THR A 131 -16.43 -8.09 1.83
C THR A 131 -17.83 -8.58 2.18
N GLN A 132 -18.60 -9.06 1.20
CA GLN A 132 -19.94 -9.59 1.40
C GLN A 132 -19.93 -10.91 2.19
N ALA A 133 -19.00 -11.83 1.88
CA ALA A 133 -18.85 -13.07 2.64
C ALA A 133 -18.42 -12.80 4.10
N ILE A 134 -17.51 -11.85 4.32
CA ILE A 134 -17.07 -11.42 5.65
C ILE A 134 -18.25 -10.83 6.44
N SER A 135 -19.02 -9.92 5.83
CA SER A 135 -20.23 -9.33 6.44
C SER A 135 -21.24 -10.39 6.84
N ARG A 136 -21.57 -11.29 5.90
CA ARG A 136 -22.53 -12.38 6.13
C ARG A 136 -22.15 -13.22 7.33
N LEU A 137 -20.86 -13.54 7.45
CA LEU A 137 -20.36 -14.31 8.58
C LEU A 137 -20.42 -13.51 9.88
N LEU A 138 -20.01 -12.24 9.90
CA LEU A 138 -20.10 -11.39 11.11
C LEU A 138 -21.54 -11.25 11.61
N HIS A 139 -22.48 -10.94 10.72
CA HIS A 139 -23.88 -10.74 11.08
C HIS A 139 -24.56 -12.03 11.56
N GLN A 140 -24.18 -13.20 11.04
CA GLN A 140 -24.64 -14.49 11.58
C GLN A 140 -24.31 -14.68 13.07
N PHE A 141 -23.23 -14.06 13.55
CA PHE A 141 -22.84 -14.06 14.96
C PHE A 141 -23.27 -12.78 15.70
N GLY A 142 -24.05 -11.90 15.07
CA GLY A 142 -24.54 -10.64 15.64
C GLY A 142 -23.44 -9.60 15.88
N GLY A 143 -22.35 -9.65 15.11
CA GLY A 143 -21.31 -8.63 15.11
C GLY A 143 -21.48 -7.63 13.98
N PHE A 144 -20.83 -6.47 14.08
CA PHE A 144 -20.85 -5.42 13.04
C PHE A 144 -19.76 -5.62 11.99
N ALA A 145 -20.01 -5.28 10.74
CA ALA A 145 -19.09 -5.38 9.62
C ALA A 145 -18.59 -4.00 9.13
N CYS A 146 -17.36 -3.65 9.50
CA CYS A 146 -16.73 -2.38 9.14
C CYS A 146 -15.59 -2.58 8.14
N PHE A 147 -15.52 -1.76 7.09
CA PHE A 147 -14.53 -1.91 6.03
C PHE A 147 -13.71 -0.66 5.73
N ASP A 148 -12.39 -0.82 5.63
CA ASP A 148 -11.49 0.20 5.11
C ASP A 148 -11.39 0.08 3.59
N PHE A 149 -12.00 1.04 2.89
CA PHE A 149 -11.95 1.19 1.44
C PHE A 149 -10.82 2.14 1.00
N ALA A 150 -9.84 2.45 1.86
CA ALA A 150 -8.74 3.34 1.48
C ALA A 150 -7.99 2.88 0.22
N ALA A 151 -7.81 1.58 0.00
CA ALA A 151 -7.12 1.10 -1.20
C ALA A 151 -8.04 1.09 -2.42
N SER A 152 -9.32 0.75 -2.22
CA SER A 152 -10.24 0.42 -3.31
C SER A 152 -11.27 1.47 -3.69
N GLY A 153 -11.57 2.41 -2.79
CA GLY A 153 -12.66 3.36 -2.96
C GLY A 153 -12.64 4.21 -4.23
N PRO A 154 -11.48 4.63 -4.78
CA PRO A 154 -11.44 5.32 -6.07
C PRO A 154 -11.92 4.48 -7.26
N TYR A 155 -11.99 3.15 -7.12
CA TYR A 155 -12.12 2.21 -8.22
C TYR A 155 -13.40 1.37 -8.17
N THR A 156 -13.82 0.95 -6.98
CA THR A 156 -14.96 0.03 -6.80
C THR A 156 -16.25 0.77 -6.52
N GLU A 157 -17.38 0.21 -6.93
CA GLU A 157 -18.68 0.57 -6.38
C GLU A 157 -18.73 0.21 -4.89
N ILE A 158 -19.32 1.09 -4.08
CA ILE A 158 -19.47 0.90 -2.63
C ILE A 158 -20.93 1.13 -2.31
N GLU A 159 -21.56 0.11 -1.75
CA GLU A 159 -22.92 0.19 -1.24
C GLU A 159 -22.90 -0.30 0.20
N MET A 160 -23.27 0.57 1.14
CA MET A 160 -23.28 0.26 2.56
C MET A 160 -24.34 -0.77 2.91
N ARG A 161 -25.61 -0.54 2.50
CA ARG A 161 -26.72 -1.48 2.75
C ARG A 161 -26.82 -1.93 4.22
N SER A 162 -26.67 -0.97 5.13
CA SER A 162 -26.73 -1.15 6.59
C SER A 162 -27.96 -1.97 7.02
N GLY A 163 -27.77 -2.97 7.88
CA GLY A 163 -28.83 -3.87 8.35
C GLY A 163 -29.14 -5.07 7.42
N GLU A 164 -28.60 -5.11 6.21
CA GLU A 164 -28.66 -6.32 5.36
C GLU A 164 -27.62 -7.36 5.79
N ILE A 165 -27.92 -8.65 5.57
CA ILE A 165 -27.04 -9.74 6.01
C ILE A 165 -25.64 -9.66 5.39
N ASP A 166 -25.49 -9.15 4.17
CA ASP A 166 -24.19 -8.95 3.51
C ASP A 166 -23.86 -7.46 3.28
N GLY A 167 -24.54 -6.58 4.02
CA GLY A 167 -24.25 -5.15 4.10
C GLY A 167 -23.07 -4.83 5.00
N TYR A 168 -22.78 -3.54 5.15
CA TYR A 168 -21.72 -2.97 5.96
C TYR A 168 -22.32 -2.04 7.00
N ASP A 169 -21.74 -2.01 8.20
CA ASP A 169 -22.15 -1.11 9.27
C ASP A 169 -21.23 0.09 9.41
N ALA A 170 -20.02 0.03 8.85
CA ALA A 170 -19.21 1.22 8.67
C ALA A 170 -18.28 1.12 7.45
N ILE A 171 -18.05 2.26 6.81
CA ILE A 171 -17.12 2.44 5.71
C ILE A 171 -16.11 3.53 6.10
N PHE A 172 -14.82 3.20 6.02
CA PHE A 172 -13.73 4.16 6.15
C PHE A 172 -13.16 4.48 4.77
N LEU A 173 -13.02 5.77 4.47
CA LEU A 173 -12.55 6.22 3.17
C LEU A 173 -11.51 7.33 3.26
N SER A 174 -10.62 7.30 2.26
CA SER A 174 -9.57 8.29 2.05
C SER A 174 -9.83 9.02 0.74
N ALA A 175 -10.65 10.07 0.77
CA ALA A 175 -11.03 10.81 -0.45
C ALA A 175 -9.81 11.40 -1.19
N HIS A 176 -8.69 11.66 -0.48
CA HIS A 176 -7.44 12.11 -1.08
C HIS A 176 -6.77 11.12 -2.05
N LYS A 177 -7.26 9.88 -2.12
CA LYS A 177 -6.80 8.87 -3.09
C LYS A 177 -7.63 8.83 -4.38
N PHE A 178 -8.73 9.57 -4.42
CA PHE A 178 -9.53 9.70 -5.63
C PHE A 178 -8.86 10.70 -6.59
N LEU A 179 -9.20 10.62 -7.88
CA LEU A 179 -8.76 11.60 -8.88
C LEU A 179 -9.27 12.99 -8.47
N GLY A 180 -8.36 13.97 -8.34
CA GLY A 180 -8.67 15.32 -7.84
C GLY A 180 -8.81 15.43 -6.30
N GLY A 181 -8.61 14.32 -5.59
CA GLY A 181 -8.85 14.19 -4.15
C GLY A 181 -7.88 14.87 -3.20
N PRO A 182 -6.59 15.12 -3.51
CA PRO A 182 -5.68 15.76 -2.54
C PRO A 182 -6.28 17.02 -1.92
N GLY A 183 -6.22 17.13 -0.59
CA GLY A 183 -6.88 18.17 0.20
C GLY A 183 -8.30 17.85 0.67
N SER A 184 -8.85 16.67 0.33
CA SER A 184 -10.15 16.19 0.81
C SER A 184 -10.05 15.51 2.20
N PRO A 185 -11.15 15.44 2.96
CA PRO A 185 -11.19 14.83 4.29
C PRO A 185 -11.20 13.29 4.21
N GLY A 186 -10.94 12.65 5.34
CA GLY A 186 -11.36 11.27 5.60
C GLY A 186 -12.88 11.21 5.74
N ILE A 187 -13.49 10.10 5.37
CA ILE A 187 -14.95 9.92 5.44
C ILE A 187 -15.23 8.67 6.26
N LEU A 188 -16.09 8.82 7.25
CA LEU A 188 -16.75 7.73 7.97
C LEU A 188 -18.22 7.77 7.59
N LEU A 189 -18.72 6.70 6.98
CA LEU A 189 -20.16 6.46 6.90
C LEU A 189 -20.45 5.27 7.82
N MET A 190 -21.37 5.40 8.76
CA MET A 190 -21.63 4.36 9.76
C MET A 190 -23.11 4.23 10.09
N SER A 191 -23.51 3.04 10.52
CA SER A 191 -24.82 2.77 11.08
C SER A 191 -24.97 3.54 12.38
N LYS A 192 -26.13 4.18 12.59
CA LYS A 192 -26.42 4.86 13.86
C LYS A 192 -26.37 3.92 15.07
N ALA A 193 -26.54 2.60 14.85
CA ALA A 193 -26.40 1.59 15.91
C ALA A 193 -25.00 1.54 16.54
N LEU A 194 -23.97 2.00 15.83
CA LEU A 194 -22.59 2.11 16.34
C LEU A 194 -22.34 3.39 17.16
N TYR A 195 -23.26 4.36 17.15
CA TYR A 195 -23.13 5.59 17.91
C TYR A 195 -23.53 5.38 19.38
N ARG A 196 -22.55 5.35 20.28
CA ARG A 196 -22.73 5.00 21.71
C ARG A 196 -22.66 6.20 22.65
N LEU A 197 -22.29 7.38 22.18
CA LEU A 197 -22.22 8.58 23.02
C LEU A 197 -23.60 9.02 23.54
N GLY A 198 -24.70 8.73 22.84
CA GLY A 198 -26.06 9.00 23.32
C GLY A 198 -26.24 10.46 23.78
N PHE A 199 -26.49 10.69 25.07
CA PHE A 199 -26.61 12.04 25.67
C PHE A 199 -25.28 12.64 26.18
N SER A 200 -24.17 11.92 26.06
CA SER A 200 -22.83 12.41 26.43
C SER A 200 -22.29 13.40 25.39
N PRO A 201 -21.32 14.27 25.72
CA PRO A 201 -20.74 15.20 24.75
C PRO A 201 -20.28 14.53 23.45
N PRO A 202 -20.34 15.23 22.29
CA PRO A 202 -19.84 14.71 21.02
C PRO A 202 -18.36 14.33 21.12
N SER A 203 -17.87 13.54 20.16
CA SER A 203 -16.45 13.13 20.15
C SER A 203 -15.49 14.32 20.11
N THR A 204 -15.93 15.43 19.52
CA THR A 204 -15.18 16.69 19.44
C THR A 204 -16.13 17.84 19.78
N CYS A 205 -15.88 18.51 20.91
CA CYS A 205 -16.54 19.78 21.25
C CYS A 205 -15.78 20.96 20.62
N GLY A 206 -16.49 21.96 20.09
CA GLY A 206 -15.89 23.12 19.43
C GLY A 206 -16.75 24.38 19.56
N GLY A 207 -16.37 25.44 18.84
CA GLY A 207 -17.17 26.67 18.78
C GLY A 207 -18.58 26.38 18.26
N GLY A 208 -19.61 26.87 18.96
CA GLY A 208 -21.02 26.62 18.62
C GLY A 208 -21.61 25.32 19.19
N THR A 209 -20.84 24.52 19.93
CA THR A 209 -21.36 23.38 20.68
C THR A 209 -22.14 23.87 21.92
N ASP A 210 -23.47 23.81 21.89
CA ASP A 210 -24.33 24.12 23.04
C ASP A 210 -24.38 22.93 24.03
N THR A 211 -24.80 23.21 25.27
CA THR A 211 -25.10 22.24 26.34
C THR A 211 -26.28 21.34 26.00
N LEU A 212 -27.21 21.82 25.15
CA LEU A 212 -28.28 21.04 24.55
C LEU A 212 -27.79 20.51 23.18
N TYR A 213 -27.36 19.26 23.15
CA TYR A 213 -26.89 18.64 21.91
C TYR A 213 -28.04 18.33 20.97
N VAL A 214 -27.86 18.62 19.67
CA VAL A 214 -28.80 18.26 18.61
C VAL A 214 -28.84 16.73 18.45
N ASP A 215 -30.04 16.18 18.21
CA ASP A 215 -30.24 14.74 18.02
C ASP A 215 -29.62 14.20 16.72
N ASN A 216 -29.46 15.07 15.71
CA ASN A 216 -28.81 14.72 14.46
C ASN A 216 -27.30 14.50 14.67
N ILE A 217 -26.86 13.24 14.53
CA ILE A 217 -25.45 12.82 14.72
C ILE A 217 -24.50 13.56 13.77
N GLU A 218 -24.90 13.80 12.51
CA GLU A 218 -24.04 14.45 11.52
C GLU A 218 -23.77 15.91 11.88
N GLU A 219 -24.79 16.64 12.34
CA GLU A 219 -24.66 18.02 12.81
C GLU A 219 -23.88 18.09 14.12
N ARG A 220 -24.15 17.16 15.04
CA ARG A 220 -23.52 17.08 16.35
C ARG A 220 -22.01 16.82 16.28
N GLU A 221 -21.57 16.03 15.31
CA GLU A 221 -20.16 15.63 15.14
C GLU A 221 -19.37 16.54 14.19
N ASP A 222 -20.00 17.57 13.61
CA ASP A 222 -19.42 18.59 12.72
C ASP A 222 -19.16 19.91 13.46
N ALA A 223 -18.56 19.81 14.66
CA ALA A 223 -18.33 20.95 15.55
C ALA A 223 -17.38 22.02 14.94
N GLY A 224 -17.63 23.28 15.26
CA GLY A 224 -16.85 24.41 14.77
C GLY A 224 -17.23 24.83 13.35
N THR A 225 -16.32 25.53 12.65
CA THR A 225 -16.53 25.82 11.23
C THR A 225 -16.38 24.51 10.43
N PRO A 226 -17.41 24.08 9.69
CA PRO A 226 -17.35 22.84 8.93
C PRO A 226 -16.21 22.84 7.92
N GLN A 227 -15.82 21.63 7.51
CA GLN A 227 -14.82 21.40 6.47
C GLN A 227 -15.35 21.75 5.06
N ILE A 228 -15.79 23.00 4.82
CA ILE A 228 -16.57 23.44 3.65
C ILE A 228 -15.90 23.03 2.32
N ILE A 229 -14.68 23.53 2.06
CA ILE A 229 -13.94 23.27 0.80
C ILE A 229 -13.59 21.78 0.66
N GLN A 230 -13.27 21.15 1.78
CA GLN A 230 -12.95 19.73 1.89
C GLN A 230 -14.14 18.84 1.50
N LYS A 231 -15.34 19.12 2.01
CA LYS A 231 -16.59 18.41 1.68
C LYS A 231 -16.97 18.58 0.21
N ILE A 232 -16.89 19.81 -0.30
CA ILE A 232 -17.19 20.09 -1.71
C ILE A 232 -16.19 19.35 -2.63
N ARG A 233 -14.89 19.38 -2.31
CA ARG A 233 -13.87 18.67 -3.08
C ARG A 233 -14.10 17.16 -3.06
N ALA A 234 -14.46 16.58 -1.91
CA ALA A 234 -14.82 15.17 -1.83
C ALA A 234 -16.01 14.85 -2.75
N ALA A 235 -17.09 15.62 -2.70
CA ALA A 235 -18.23 15.40 -3.60
C ALA A 235 -17.82 15.43 -5.08
N LEU A 236 -16.98 16.38 -5.49
CA LEU A 236 -16.49 16.45 -6.87
C LEU A 236 -15.67 15.22 -7.29
N THR A 237 -14.91 14.59 -6.38
CA THR A 237 -14.17 13.37 -6.73
C THR A 237 -15.07 12.16 -6.91
N PHE A 238 -16.15 12.06 -6.13
CA PHE A 238 -17.20 11.07 -6.34
C PHE A 238 -17.90 11.30 -7.68
N TRP A 239 -18.18 12.56 -8.03
CA TRP A 239 -18.80 12.92 -9.31
C TRP A 239 -17.94 12.55 -10.51
N ILE A 240 -16.62 12.80 -10.46
CA ILE A 240 -15.69 12.36 -11.50
C ILE A 240 -15.73 10.83 -11.65
N LYS A 241 -15.72 10.09 -10.53
CA LYS A 241 -15.76 8.63 -10.55
C LYS A 241 -17.07 8.09 -11.16
N GLU A 242 -18.22 8.66 -10.78
CA GLU A 242 -19.52 8.29 -11.35
C GLU A 242 -19.61 8.64 -12.85
N TYR A 243 -19.10 9.81 -13.24
CA TYR A 243 -19.08 10.25 -14.64
C TYR A 243 -18.27 9.29 -15.54
N ILE A 244 -17.13 8.81 -15.06
CA ILE A 244 -16.32 7.81 -15.78
C ILE A 244 -17.03 6.44 -15.78
N GLY A 245 -17.69 6.10 -14.67
CA GLY A 245 -18.50 4.90 -14.52
C GLY A 245 -17.73 3.69 -13.99
N TYR A 246 -18.32 3.00 -13.00
CA TYR A 246 -17.70 1.88 -12.28
C TYR A 246 -17.27 0.73 -13.21
N LYS A 247 -18.10 0.37 -14.19
CA LYS A 247 -17.79 -0.70 -15.16
C LYS A 247 -16.62 -0.37 -16.06
N ALA A 248 -16.48 0.90 -16.46
CA ALA A 248 -15.35 1.34 -17.28
C ALA A 248 -14.04 1.28 -16.48
N ILE A 249 -14.08 1.74 -15.23
CA ILE A 249 -12.94 1.67 -14.31
C ILE A 249 -12.55 0.20 -14.04
N GLU A 250 -13.52 -0.66 -13.69
CA GLU A 250 -13.26 -2.08 -13.43
C GLU A 250 -12.65 -2.77 -14.65
N ARG A 251 -13.21 -2.56 -15.86
CA ARG A 251 -12.69 -3.14 -17.09
C ARG A 251 -11.23 -2.74 -17.34
N GLN A 252 -10.89 -1.47 -17.12
CA GLN A 252 -9.54 -0.97 -17.37
C GLN A 252 -8.54 -1.47 -16.32
N GLU A 253 -8.91 -1.47 -15.04
CA GLU A 253 -8.09 -2.03 -13.96
C GLU A 253 -7.82 -3.53 -14.19
N GLN A 254 -8.85 -4.30 -14.57
CA GLN A 254 -8.73 -5.71 -14.92
C GLN A 254 -7.81 -5.91 -16.12
N ASN A 255 -7.95 -5.12 -17.18
CA ASN A 255 -7.08 -5.21 -18.36
C ASN A 255 -5.60 -5.04 -17.99
N TYR A 256 -5.28 -4.00 -17.19
CA TYR A 256 -3.90 -3.74 -16.79
C TYR A 256 -3.34 -4.84 -15.90
N ILE A 257 -4.09 -5.29 -14.88
CA ILE A 257 -3.55 -6.28 -13.95
C ILE A 257 -3.40 -7.66 -14.59
N GLU A 258 -4.32 -8.09 -15.46
CA GLU A 258 -4.22 -9.35 -16.19
C GLU A 258 -3.00 -9.37 -17.12
N ARG A 259 -2.80 -8.30 -17.90
CA ARG A 259 -1.64 -8.16 -18.79
C ARG A 259 -0.33 -8.15 -18.00
N ALA A 260 -0.28 -7.41 -16.89
CA ALA A 260 0.90 -7.34 -16.03
C ALA A 260 1.23 -8.70 -15.40
N LEU A 261 0.23 -9.41 -14.85
CA LEU A 261 0.43 -10.74 -14.27
C LEU A 261 0.86 -11.76 -15.32
N LYS A 262 0.19 -11.79 -16.48
CA LYS A 262 0.55 -12.69 -17.60
C LYS A 262 2.01 -12.53 -18.00
N ARG A 263 2.51 -11.31 -18.00
CA ARG A 263 3.89 -10.99 -18.39
C ARG A 263 4.91 -11.25 -17.27
N LEU A 264 4.63 -10.83 -16.04
CA LEU A 264 5.62 -10.83 -14.96
C LEU A 264 5.69 -12.15 -14.17
N VAL A 265 4.59 -12.91 -14.06
CA VAL A 265 4.56 -14.16 -13.27
C VAL A 265 5.48 -15.24 -13.87
N HIS A 266 5.58 -15.28 -15.20
CA HIS A 266 6.44 -16.24 -15.91
C HIS A 266 7.92 -15.81 -15.96
N ASN A 267 8.25 -14.59 -15.51
CA ASN A 267 9.61 -14.10 -15.57
C ASN A 267 10.47 -14.80 -14.51
N PRO A 268 11.56 -15.50 -14.89
CA PRO A 268 12.38 -16.27 -13.97
C PRO A 268 13.22 -15.41 -13.01
N TYR A 269 13.17 -14.08 -13.07
CA TYR A 269 13.86 -13.20 -12.12
C TYR A 269 12.91 -12.32 -11.32
N ILE A 270 11.61 -12.49 -11.48
CA ILE A 270 10.59 -11.73 -10.76
C ILE A 270 9.77 -12.71 -9.91
N ARG A 271 9.47 -12.31 -8.68
CA ARG A 271 8.42 -12.95 -7.87
C ARG A 271 7.37 -11.92 -7.53
N VAL A 272 6.19 -12.09 -8.10
CA VAL A 272 5.00 -11.32 -7.71
C VAL A 272 4.54 -11.81 -6.33
N LEU A 273 4.25 -10.89 -5.42
CA LEU A 273 3.83 -11.19 -4.06
C LEU A 273 2.30 -11.34 -3.97
N GLY A 274 1.86 -12.23 -3.06
CA GLY A 274 0.46 -12.58 -2.84
C GLY A 274 -0.11 -13.56 -3.87
N ASN A 275 -1.35 -14.00 -3.67
CA ASN A 275 -2.04 -14.95 -4.54
C ASN A 275 -2.29 -14.37 -5.94
N THR A 276 -1.60 -14.87 -6.96
CA THR A 276 -1.66 -14.37 -8.36
C THR A 276 -2.96 -14.68 -9.10
N ASN A 277 -3.83 -15.53 -8.55
CA ASN A 277 -5.09 -15.92 -9.16
C ASN A 277 -6.30 -15.19 -8.54
N ALA A 278 -6.13 -14.57 -7.38
CA ALA A 278 -7.20 -13.86 -6.69
C ALA A 278 -7.55 -12.53 -7.39
N LYS A 279 -8.84 -12.16 -7.35
CA LYS A 279 -9.32 -10.85 -7.81
C LYS A 279 -8.54 -9.76 -7.07
N ARG A 280 -8.00 -8.82 -7.84
CA ARG A 280 -7.19 -7.73 -7.31
C ARG A 280 -7.35 -6.46 -8.14
N GLN A 281 -7.09 -5.32 -7.50
CA GLN A 281 -6.87 -4.06 -8.18
C GLN A 281 -5.52 -4.06 -8.89
N ALA A 282 -5.28 -3.07 -9.76
CA ALA A 282 -4.04 -2.97 -10.53
C ALA A 282 -2.86 -2.46 -9.69
N ILE A 283 -2.62 -3.11 -8.54
CA ILE A 283 -1.51 -2.90 -7.62
C ILE A 283 -0.63 -4.15 -7.66
N LEU A 284 0.66 -3.96 -7.90
CA LEU A 284 1.61 -5.06 -8.05
C LEU A 284 2.82 -4.85 -7.14
N SER A 285 2.96 -5.73 -6.15
CA SER A 285 4.14 -5.87 -5.31
C SER A 285 5.00 -7.03 -5.81
N PHE A 286 6.31 -6.80 -5.95
CA PHE A 286 7.21 -7.79 -6.50
C PHE A 286 8.63 -7.69 -5.93
N LEU A 287 9.36 -8.80 -6.04
CA LEU A 287 10.79 -8.90 -5.82
C LEU A 287 11.48 -9.13 -7.17
N ILE A 288 12.65 -8.53 -7.34
CA ILE A 288 13.58 -8.85 -8.43
C ILE A 288 14.74 -9.63 -7.85
N TYR A 289 15.06 -10.79 -8.42
CA TYR A 289 16.17 -11.64 -7.97
C TYR A 289 17.47 -11.31 -8.68
N SER A 290 18.55 -11.24 -7.90
CA SER A 290 19.90 -11.26 -8.47
C SER A 290 20.28 -12.67 -8.91
N THR A 291 21.35 -12.76 -9.69
CA THR A 291 21.85 -14.01 -10.27
C THR A 291 23.34 -14.16 -10.03
N THR A 292 23.75 -15.40 -9.84
CA THR A 292 25.16 -15.80 -9.66
C THR A 292 25.59 -16.75 -10.76
N TYR A 293 26.91 -16.84 -10.98
CA TYR A 293 27.49 -17.83 -11.90
C TYR A 293 27.67 -19.15 -11.15
N SER A 294 27.15 -20.24 -11.71
CA SER A 294 27.45 -21.60 -11.27
C SER A 294 28.30 -22.27 -12.34
N SER A 295 29.35 -22.99 -11.93
CA SER A 295 30.38 -23.65 -12.74
C SER A 295 29.87 -24.82 -13.61
N SER A 296 28.61 -24.79 -14.07
CA SER A 296 28.03 -25.90 -14.84
C SER A 296 28.35 -25.74 -16.34
N PRO A 297 28.80 -26.80 -17.04
CA PRO A 297 29.43 -26.73 -18.37
C PRO A 297 28.44 -26.71 -19.55
N GLU A 298 27.22 -26.17 -19.39
CA GLU A 298 26.28 -26.04 -20.49
C GLU A 298 26.22 -24.60 -21.02
N VAL A 299 26.79 -24.42 -22.21
CA VAL A 299 26.82 -23.15 -22.95
C VAL A 299 25.45 -22.89 -23.56
N ASN A 300 24.57 -22.21 -22.82
CA ASN A 300 23.37 -21.62 -23.40
C ASN A 300 23.68 -20.22 -23.93
N LEU A 301 23.62 -20.09 -25.27
CA LEU A 301 23.90 -18.87 -26.06
C LEU A 301 22.92 -17.70 -25.84
N TRP A 302 22.00 -17.82 -24.87
CA TRP A 302 21.11 -16.77 -24.42
C TRP A 302 21.07 -16.78 -22.89
N ARG A 303 21.74 -15.82 -22.22
CA ARG A 303 21.29 -15.15 -20.98
C ARG A 303 22.40 -14.25 -20.39
N GLU A 304 22.15 -12.94 -20.39
CA GLU A 304 22.92 -11.97 -19.62
C GLU A 304 22.72 -12.08 -18.09
N THR A 305 21.92 -13.05 -17.67
CA THR A 305 21.61 -13.41 -16.29
C THR A 305 22.32 -14.72 -15.94
N GLY A 306 22.78 -14.88 -14.71
CA GLY A 306 23.43 -16.11 -14.23
C GLY A 306 22.48 -17.32 -14.23
N ASN A 307 23.03 -18.50 -13.97
CA ASN A 307 22.30 -19.78 -14.04
C ASN A 307 21.48 -20.07 -12.78
N THR A 308 21.73 -19.36 -11.67
CA THR A 308 21.08 -19.58 -10.37
C THR A 308 20.56 -18.27 -9.78
N ARG A 309 19.34 -18.30 -9.21
CA ARG A 309 18.79 -17.20 -8.39
C ARG A 309 19.58 -17.12 -7.08
N ASP A 310 19.96 -15.92 -6.70
CA ASP A 310 20.55 -15.60 -5.39
C ASP A 310 19.55 -14.79 -4.55
N LYS A 311 20.01 -13.90 -3.67
CA LYS A 311 19.16 -12.98 -2.91
C LYS A 311 18.43 -11.96 -3.81
N PRO A 312 17.23 -11.51 -3.42
CA PRO A 312 16.53 -10.43 -4.13
C PRO A 312 17.31 -9.11 -4.05
N LEU A 313 17.16 -8.25 -5.05
CA LEU A 313 17.53 -6.85 -4.96
C LEU A 313 16.66 -6.15 -3.91
N HIS A 314 17.25 -5.23 -3.16
CA HIS A 314 16.53 -4.48 -2.14
C HIS A 314 15.37 -3.68 -2.76
N GLY A 315 14.15 -3.77 -2.22
CA GLY A 315 12.97 -3.10 -2.78
C GLY A 315 13.15 -1.57 -3.01
N PRO A 316 13.67 -0.81 -2.02
CA PRO A 316 14.07 0.58 -2.21
C PRO A 316 15.14 0.82 -3.27
N PHE A 317 16.03 -0.13 -3.53
CA PHE A 317 17.02 -0.02 -4.62
C PHE A 317 16.34 -0.12 -5.99
N VAL A 318 15.48 -1.12 -6.18
CA VAL A 318 14.72 -1.28 -7.43
C VAL A 318 13.83 -0.06 -7.67
N ALA A 319 13.15 0.46 -6.64
CA ALA A 319 12.38 1.70 -6.74
C ALA A 319 13.27 2.91 -7.12
N LYS A 320 14.48 2.98 -6.57
CA LYS A 320 15.46 4.02 -6.90
C LYS A 320 15.92 3.93 -8.36
N LEU A 321 16.16 2.72 -8.88
CA LEU A 321 16.52 2.50 -10.28
C LEU A 321 15.37 2.86 -11.24
N LEU A 322 14.13 2.49 -10.90
CA LEU A 322 12.93 2.89 -11.66
C LEU A 322 12.84 4.41 -11.79
N ASN A 323 13.10 5.14 -10.71
CA ASN A 323 13.12 6.60 -10.73
C ASN A 323 14.30 7.17 -11.54
N ASP A 324 15.51 6.71 -11.25
CA ASP A 324 16.74 7.33 -11.78
C ASP A 324 16.97 7.04 -13.26
N LEU A 325 16.58 5.85 -13.73
CA LEU A 325 16.77 5.43 -15.11
C LEU A 325 15.56 5.73 -16.00
N PHE A 326 14.35 5.69 -15.45
CA PHE A 326 13.11 5.71 -16.23
C PHE A 326 12.12 6.81 -15.84
N GLY A 327 12.39 7.56 -14.76
CA GLY A 327 11.45 8.56 -14.23
C GLY A 327 10.20 7.96 -13.61
N ILE A 328 10.20 6.66 -13.30
CA ILE A 328 9.05 5.94 -12.75
C ILE A 328 9.11 5.98 -11.23
N GLN A 329 8.11 6.60 -10.60
CA GLN A 329 7.99 6.64 -9.15
C GLN A 329 7.29 5.38 -8.62
N ALA A 330 8.08 4.48 -8.04
CA ALA A 330 7.59 3.29 -7.34
C ALA A 330 7.75 3.44 -5.82
N ARG A 331 7.04 2.60 -5.06
CA ARG A 331 7.28 2.49 -3.61
C ARG A 331 8.21 1.31 -3.33
N GLY A 332 9.23 1.54 -2.50
CA GLY A 332 10.13 0.49 -2.03
C GLY A 332 10.05 0.33 -0.52
N GLY A 333 10.03 -0.91 -0.03
CA GLY A 333 10.09 -1.25 1.39
C GLY A 333 8.83 -1.93 1.95
N CYS A 334 8.92 -2.47 3.16
CA CYS A 334 7.81 -3.08 3.89
C CYS A 334 7.12 -2.05 4.80
N ALA A 335 6.43 -1.07 4.20
CA ALA A 335 5.78 0.00 4.95
C ALA A 335 4.28 -0.26 5.16
N CYS A 336 3.82 -0.05 6.38
CA CYS A 336 2.41 0.11 6.78
C CYS A 336 1.50 -1.14 6.80
N ALA A 337 2.03 -2.34 6.56
CA ALA A 337 1.31 -3.62 6.74
C ALA A 337 2.30 -4.71 7.17
N GLY A 338 2.94 -4.52 8.32
CA GLY A 338 4.04 -5.35 8.84
C GLY A 338 3.70 -6.84 8.92
N PRO A 339 2.60 -7.25 9.59
CA PRO A 339 2.22 -8.66 9.68
C PRO A 339 2.01 -9.32 8.32
N TYR A 340 1.38 -8.61 7.37
CA TYR A 340 1.23 -9.13 6.01
C TYR A 340 2.57 -9.26 5.29
N GLY A 341 3.43 -8.24 5.44
CA GLY A 341 4.78 -8.26 4.90
C GLY A 341 5.62 -9.43 5.40
N HIS A 342 5.48 -9.80 6.67
CA HIS A 342 6.13 -10.99 7.22
C HIS A 342 5.64 -12.26 6.54
N SER A 343 4.32 -12.39 6.38
CA SER A 343 3.73 -13.55 5.68
C SER A 343 4.19 -13.63 4.21
N LEU A 344 4.23 -12.50 3.51
CA LEU A 344 4.64 -12.44 2.09
C LEU A 344 6.13 -12.77 1.87
N LEU A 345 6.98 -12.41 2.83
CA LEU A 345 8.43 -12.56 2.75
C LEU A 345 8.93 -13.78 3.55
N ASN A 346 8.03 -14.59 4.11
CA ASN A 346 8.35 -15.74 4.96
C ASN A 346 9.25 -15.37 6.15
N VAL A 347 8.98 -14.23 6.79
CA VAL A 347 9.68 -13.79 8.00
C VAL A 347 8.99 -14.39 9.21
N ASP A 348 9.63 -15.35 9.86
CA ASP A 348 9.16 -15.90 11.13
C ASP A 348 9.43 -14.96 12.31
N GLU A 349 8.99 -15.36 13.50
CA GLU A 349 9.14 -14.59 14.72
C GLU A 349 10.61 -14.37 15.11
N SER A 350 11.47 -15.38 14.91
CA SER A 350 12.90 -15.29 15.23
C SER A 350 13.61 -14.24 14.38
N HIS A 351 13.36 -14.25 13.06
CA HIS A 351 13.85 -13.26 12.12
C HIS A 351 13.27 -11.87 12.44
N SER A 352 11.97 -11.79 12.78
CA SER A 352 11.34 -10.53 13.18
C SER A 352 12.01 -9.92 14.42
N LEU A 353 12.36 -10.72 15.43
CA LEU A 353 13.04 -10.25 16.64
C LEU A 353 14.47 -9.79 16.32
N ALA A 354 15.16 -10.53 15.46
CA ALA A 354 16.50 -10.19 15.02
C ALA A 354 16.53 -8.87 14.24
N PHE A 355 15.56 -8.64 13.35
CA PHE A 355 15.38 -7.34 12.69
C PHE A 355 15.15 -6.21 13.69
N ARG A 356 14.29 -6.41 14.71
CA ARG A 356 14.05 -5.41 15.76
C ARG A 356 15.34 -5.06 16.51
N SER A 357 16.12 -6.06 16.93
CA SER A 357 17.40 -5.83 17.61
C SER A 357 18.38 -5.02 16.76
N ALA A 358 18.50 -5.33 15.47
CA ALA A 358 19.35 -4.56 14.56
C ALA A 358 18.85 -3.12 14.36
N ILE A 359 17.53 -2.91 14.30
CA ILE A 359 16.91 -1.58 14.21
C ILE A 359 17.19 -0.76 15.48
N GLU A 360 17.12 -1.37 16.67
CA GLU A 360 17.43 -0.73 17.96
C GLU A 360 18.91 -0.28 18.04
N LYS A 361 19.82 -1.04 17.41
CA LYS A 361 21.23 -0.64 17.22
C LYS A 361 21.42 0.47 16.18
N GLY A 362 20.33 0.94 15.56
CA GLY A 362 20.30 2.02 14.59
C GLY A 362 20.53 1.57 13.14
N TYR A 363 20.42 0.28 12.82
CA TYR A 363 20.56 -0.25 11.46
C TYR A 363 19.19 -0.45 10.79
N VAL A 364 18.46 0.63 10.50
CA VAL A 364 17.11 0.55 9.92
C VAL A 364 17.10 -0.11 8.54
N GLY A 365 18.23 -0.08 7.82
CA GLY A 365 18.36 -0.64 6.47
C GLY A 365 18.20 -2.16 6.38
N VAL A 366 18.27 -2.90 7.50
CA VAL A 366 18.05 -4.36 7.49
C VAL A 366 16.60 -4.74 7.18
N LYS A 367 15.66 -3.79 7.26
CA LYS A 367 14.23 -4.05 7.05
C LYS A 367 14.01 -4.68 5.67
N PRO A 368 13.37 -5.86 5.60
CA PRO A 368 13.04 -6.45 4.32
C PRO A 368 11.98 -5.62 3.60
N GLY A 369 11.78 -5.89 2.32
CA GLY A 369 10.75 -5.21 1.55
C GLY A 369 10.72 -5.59 0.09
N TRP A 370 9.78 -4.98 -0.61
CA TRP A 370 9.50 -5.21 -2.03
C TRP A 370 9.43 -3.89 -2.77
N THR A 371 9.27 -3.97 -4.09
CA THR A 371 8.89 -2.83 -4.92
C THR A 371 7.42 -2.95 -5.27
N ARG A 372 6.69 -1.84 -5.21
CA ARG A 372 5.28 -1.76 -5.53
C ARG A 372 5.02 -0.68 -6.58
N VAL A 373 4.27 -1.06 -7.61
CA VAL A 373 3.72 -0.16 -8.63
C VAL A 373 2.20 -0.28 -8.66
N SER A 374 1.53 0.74 -9.20
CA SER A 374 0.08 0.73 -9.43
C SER A 374 -0.22 1.30 -10.81
N PHE A 375 -1.20 0.72 -11.50
CA PHE A 375 -1.61 1.11 -12.85
C PHE A 375 -3.00 1.74 -12.78
N PRO A 376 -3.13 3.05 -12.52
CA PRO A 376 -4.43 3.68 -12.43
C PRO A 376 -5.16 3.61 -13.77
N TYR A 377 -6.49 3.40 -13.75
CA TYR A 377 -7.34 3.35 -14.95
C TYR A 377 -7.19 4.53 -15.93
N TYR A 378 -6.76 5.71 -15.47
CA TYR A 378 -6.56 6.89 -16.33
C TYR A 378 -5.13 6.98 -16.93
N MET A 379 -4.28 5.99 -16.70
CA MET A 379 -2.97 5.86 -17.36
C MET A 379 -3.15 5.47 -18.83
N SER A 380 -2.23 5.91 -19.69
CA SER A 380 -2.19 5.49 -21.09
C SER A 380 -1.61 4.08 -21.28
N ASN A 381 -1.95 3.41 -22.39
CA ASN A 381 -1.37 2.09 -22.70
C ASN A 381 0.15 2.16 -22.90
N GLU A 382 0.65 3.29 -23.42
CA GLU A 382 2.06 3.56 -23.67
C GLU A 382 2.84 3.63 -22.35
N GLU A 383 2.31 4.34 -21.35
CA GLU A 383 2.91 4.39 -20.00
C GLU A 383 2.91 3.03 -19.32
N PHE A 384 1.81 2.28 -19.46
CA PHE A 384 1.69 0.92 -18.93
C PHE A 384 2.78 -0.02 -19.50
N GLU A 385 2.92 -0.05 -20.83
CA GLU A 385 3.93 -0.88 -21.50
C GLU A 385 5.36 -0.43 -21.15
N PHE A 386 5.60 0.87 -21.04
CA PHE A 386 6.90 1.39 -20.63
C PHE A 386 7.28 0.95 -19.21
N ILE A 387 6.33 0.98 -18.26
CA ILE A 387 6.58 0.54 -16.88
C ILE A 387 6.92 -0.96 -16.84
N LEU A 388 6.19 -1.81 -17.58
CA LEU A 388 6.50 -3.24 -17.64
C LEU A 388 7.86 -3.51 -18.27
N ALA A 389 8.20 -2.82 -19.37
CA ALA A 389 9.50 -2.94 -20.01
C ALA A 389 10.65 -2.50 -19.08
N ALA A 390 10.45 -1.45 -18.28
CA ALA A 390 11.42 -1.00 -17.29
C ALA A 390 11.61 -2.03 -16.15
N ILE A 391 10.54 -2.65 -15.67
CA ILE A 391 10.61 -3.72 -14.66
C ILE A 391 11.37 -4.93 -15.21
N GLU A 392 11.08 -5.36 -16.43
CA GLU A 392 11.79 -6.47 -17.09
C GLU A 392 13.25 -6.14 -17.35
N PHE A 393 13.56 -4.91 -17.74
CA PHE A 393 14.94 -4.45 -17.86
C PHE A 393 15.67 -4.59 -16.52
N LEU A 394 15.07 -4.13 -15.41
CA LEU A 394 15.68 -4.30 -14.08
C LEU A 394 15.79 -5.76 -13.65
N ALA A 395 14.89 -6.63 -14.09
CA ALA A 395 14.96 -8.06 -13.82
C ALA A 395 16.19 -8.72 -14.48
N ILE A 396 16.59 -8.24 -15.65
CA ILE A 396 17.75 -8.75 -16.39
C ILE A 396 19.04 -8.06 -15.92
N TYR A 397 19.00 -6.74 -15.72
CA TYR A 397 20.19 -5.89 -15.62
C TYR A 397 20.37 -5.22 -14.26
N GLY A 398 19.34 -5.19 -13.41
CA GLY A 398 19.29 -4.36 -12.22
C GLY A 398 20.45 -4.60 -11.26
N GLN A 399 20.94 -5.83 -11.17
CA GLN A 399 22.09 -6.16 -10.31
C GLN A 399 23.36 -5.41 -10.72
N ARG A 400 23.60 -5.16 -12.02
CA ARG A 400 24.83 -4.53 -12.51
C ARG A 400 24.98 -3.10 -11.99
N PHE A 401 23.85 -2.43 -11.75
CA PHE A 401 23.80 -1.07 -11.21
C PHE A 401 24.20 -0.98 -9.74
N LEU A 402 24.32 -2.10 -8.99
CA LEU A 402 24.79 -2.07 -7.60
C LEU A 402 26.16 -1.38 -7.46
N SER A 403 27.02 -1.48 -8.47
CA SER A 403 28.33 -0.81 -8.51
C SER A 403 28.24 0.72 -8.47
N LEU A 404 27.12 1.30 -8.93
CA LEU A 404 26.92 2.73 -9.07
C LEU A 404 26.22 3.40 -7.87
N TYR A 405 25.74 2.65 -6.88
CA TYR A 405 24.95 3.21 -5.78
C TYR A 405 25.48 2.84 -4.41
N HIS A 406 25.57 3.76 -3.46
CA HIS A 406 25.91 3.49 -2.06
C HIS A 406 24.65 3.11 -1.24
N PHE A 407 24.74 2.07 -0.42
CA PHE A 407 23.68 1.68 0.52
C PHE A 407 23.99 2.20 1.93
N ASN A 408 23.06 2.92 2.53
CA ASN A 408 23.18 3.41 3.90
C ASN A 408 22.42 2.48 4.86
N TRP A 409 23.17 1.70 5.64
CA TRP A 409 22.63 0.79 6.64
C TRP A 409 21.82 1.46 7.76
N ARG A 410 22.09 2.72 8.07
CA ARG A 410 21.41 3.44 9.16
C ARG A 410 19.97 3.80 8.81
N ASN A 411 19.69 4.10 7.55
CA ASN A 411 18.35 4.56 7.12
C ASN A 411 17.75 3.76 5.95
N GLY A 412 18.48 2.82 5.36
CA GLY A 412 18.04 1.99 4.24
C GLY A 412 18.06 2.70 2.87
N ALA A 413 18.65 3.89 2.76
CA ALA A 413 18.65 4.67 1.52
C ALA A 413 19.73 4.21 0.53
N TRP A 414 19.39 4.27 -0.76
CA TRP A 414 20.30 4.06 -1.88
C TRP A 414 20.63 5.38 -2.57
N ASN A 415 21.91 5.76 -2.57
CA ASN A 415 22.39 7.02 -3.11
C ASN A 415 23.29 6.79 -4.32
N PHE A 416 23.02 7.51 -5.41
CA PHE A 416 23.84 7.39 -6.61
C PHE A 416 25.26 7.93 -6.36
N ASN A 417 26.28 7.15 -6.70
CA ASN A 417 27.69 7.49 -6.53
C ASN A 417 28.29 8.00 -7.85
N ARG A 418 28.40 9.32 -7.96
CA ARG A 418 28.95 9.98 -9.16
C ARG A 418 30.40 9.59 -9.44
N ASN A 419 31.20 9.33 -8.41
CA ASN A 419 32.61 8.97 -8.58
C ASN A 419 32.75 7.55 -9.14
N ALA A 420 31.89 6.62 -8.71
CA ALA A 420 31.83 5.27 -9.27
C ALA A 420 31.40 5.29 -10.74
N PHE A 421 30.43 6.14 -11.08
CA PHE A 421 30.01 6.37 -12.46
C PHE A 421 31.15 6.94 -13.31
N LYS A 422 31.78 8.03 -12.87
CA LYS A 422 32.94 8.63 -13.56
C LYS A 422 34.06 7.63 -13.77
N LYS A 423 34.41 6.79 -12.78
CA LYS A 423 35.44 5.75 -12.94
C LYS A 423 35.08 4.67 -13.96
N SER A 424 33.80 4.37 -14.11
CA SER A 424 33.32 3.36 -15.07
C SER A 424 33.27 3.91 -16.50
N PHE A 425 32.94 5.20 -16.66
CA PHE A 425 32.85 5.88 -17.96
C PHE A 425 34.17 6.50 -18.45
N LEU A 426 34.98 7.09 -17.56
CA LEU A 426 36.27 7.72 -17.91
C LEU A 426 37.41 6.71 -18.16
N LYS A 427 37.16 5.40 -18.02
CA LYS A 427 38.09 4.38 -18.48
C LYS A 427 38.06 4.19 -20.00
N GLU A 428 37.04 4.69 -20.70
CA GLU A 428 36.91 4.55 -22.16
C GLU A 428 36.97 5.88 -22.93
N GLU A 429 36.61 7.03 -22.32
CA GLU A 429 36.67 8.32 -23.03
C GLU A 429 37.53 9.37 -22.30
N ASN A 430 38.62 9.77 -22.97
CA ASN A 430 39.43 10.92 -22.59
C ASN A 430 38.58 12.21 -22.60
N ASN A 431 38.54 12.90 -21.46
CA ASN A 431 38.07 14.28 -21.23
C ASN A 431 36.60 14.61 -21.55
N ILE A 432 35.69 14.40 -20.59
CA ILE A 432 34.42 15.14 -20.52
C ILE A 432 34.18 15.69 -19.10
N ASN A 433 34.07 17.01 -19.00
CA ASN A 433 33.85 17.74 -17.76
C ASN A 433 32.33 17.84 -17.47
N ILE A 434 31.77 16.81 -16.81
CA ILE A 434 30.32 16.74 -16.52
C ILE A 434 30.02 17.40 -15.17
N SER A 435 29.39 18.59 -15.20
CA SER A 435 29.04 19.43 -14.03
C SER A 435 27.58 19.31 -13.57
N GLY A 436 26.87 18.22 -13.90
CA GLY A 436 25.46 18.01 -13.54
C GLY A 436 25.24 17.34 -12.16
N SER A 437 24.19 17.75 -11.44
CA SER A 437 23.89 17.24 -10.08
C SER A 437 23.05 15.95 -10.04
N SER A 438 22.44 15.52 -11.15
CA SER A 438 21.61 14.31 -11.20
C SER A 438 22.07 13.34 -12.29
N LEU A 439 21.81 12.03 -12.11
CA LEU A 439 22.06 11.02 -13.15
C LEU A 439 21.36 11.40 -14.46
N ALA A 440 20.13 11.94 -14.38
CA ALA A 440 19.39 12.45 -15.52
C ALA A 440 20.09 13.63 -16.24
N THR A 441 20.79 14.51 -15.50
CA THR A 441 21.57 15.61 -16.09
C THR A 441 22.85 15.09 -16.76
N MET A 442 23.50 14.07 -16.18
CA MET A 442 24.69 13.46 -16.77
C MET A 442 24.35 12.61 -18.00
N ILE A 443 23.20 11.92 -17.97
CA ILE A 443 22.59 11.25 -19.12
C ILE A 443 22.30 12.27 -20.24
N LYS A 444 21.68 13.42 -19.93
CA LYS A 444 21.45 14.48 -20.91
C LYS A 444 22.75 15.02 -21.51
N ALA A 445 23.81 15.15 -20.72
CA ALA A 445 25.12 15.58 -21.21
C ALA A 445 25.76 14.56 -22.16
N SER A 446 25.63 13.25 -21.89
CA SER A 446 26.06 12.20 -22.84
C SER A 446 25.21 12.15 -24.12
N ASN A 447 23.98 12.65 -24.09
CA ASN A 447 23.06 12.62 -25.23
C ASN A 447 23.22 13.81 -26.20
N GLN A 448 24.03 14.82 -25.87
CA GLN A 448 24.38 15.88 -26.83
C GLN A 448 25.24 15.37 -28.01
N LEU A 449 25.69 14.11 -27.97
CA LEU A 449 26.50 13.48 -29.02
C LEU A 449 25.71 12.62 -30.02
N ALA A 450 24.39 12.51 -29.92
CA ALA A 450 23.61 11.76 -30.92
C ALA A 450 22.13 12.16 -30.96
N PHE A 451 21.76 13.15 -31.78
CA PHE A 451 20.42 13.22 -32.37
C PHE A 451 20.44 14.02 -33.68
N ASP A 452 20.28 13.30 -34.78
CA ASP A 452 19.62 13.81 -35.98
C ASP A 452 18.37 12.93 -36.18
N VAL A 453 17.18 13.51 -36.05
CA VAL A 453 15.91 12.79 -36.03
C VAL A 453 15.34 12.78 -37.44
N ASN A 454 15.48 11.66 -38.14
CA ASN A 454 14.73 11.43 -39.37
C ASN A 454 13.27 11.12 -39.04
N LYS A 455 12.39 11.87 -39.70
CA LYS A 455 10.95 11.66 -39.77
C LYS A 455 10.68 10.35 -40.48
N ASP A 456 10.14 9.37 -39.77
CA ASP A 456 8.99 8.55 -40.18
C ASP A 456 8.74 7.39 -39.19
N GLY A 457 7.51 7.30 -38.67
CA GLY A 457 6.89 6.03 -38.27
C GLY A 457 7.02 5.52 -36.82
N LEU A 458 5.91 5.69 -36.07
CA LEU A 458 5.38 4.86 -34.96
C LEU A 458 5.91 4.96 -33.50
N ILE A 459 5.05 5.56 -32.65
CA ILE A 459 4.48 5.07 -31.36
C ILE A 459 5.42 4.75 -30.17
N ILE A 460 6.71 4.42 -30.37
CA ILE A 460 7.68 4.06 -29.30
C ILE A 460 8.63 5.23 -28.93
N SER A 461 8.57 6.32 -29.70
CA SER A 461 9.54 7.44 -29.64
C SER A 461 9.69 8.10 -28.25
N ARG A 462 8.60 8.34 -27.51
CA ARG A 462 8.64 9.18 -26.29
C ARG A 462 9.47 8.55 -25.16
N TYR A 463 9.44 7.22 -25.01
CA TYR A 463 10.11 6.53 -23.90
C TYR A 463 11.30 5.66 -24.33
N ALA A 464 11.46 5.39 -25.63
CA ALA A 464 12.56 4.58 -26.17
C ALA A 464 13.93 5.04 -25.66
N HIS A 465 14.12 6.35 -25.62
CA HIS A 465 15.38 6.95 -25.22
C HIS A 465 15.82 6.59 -23.79
N TYR A 466 14.89 6.40 -22.85
CA TYR A 466 15.22 5.94 -21.49
C TYR A 466 15.77 4.51 -21.52
N LEU A 467 15.13 3.60 -22.27
CA LEU A 467 15.57 2.21 -22.40
C LEU A 467 16.91 2.11 -23.14
N GLU A 468 17.10 2.88 -24.22
CA GLU A 468 18.36 2.92 -24.97
C GLU A 468 19.51 3.44 -24.11
N THR A 469 19.28 4.53 -23.37
CA THR A 469 20.27 5.06 -22.44
C THR A 469 20.61 4.03 -21.36
N ALA A 470 19.61 3.40 -20.74
CA ALA A 470 19.84 2.39 -19.71
C ALA A 470 20.64 1.19 -20.25
N LYS A 471 20.37 0.76 -21.50
CA LYS A 471 21.15 -0.26 -22.21
C LYS A 471 22.61 0.17 -22.43
N ARG A 472 22.87 1.41 -22.86
CA ARG A 472 24.26 1.91 -23.01
C ARG A 472 25.01 1.97 -21.68
N ILE A 473 24.34 2.35 -20.60
CA ILE A 473 24.97 2.35 -19.28
C ILE A 473 25.31 0.92 -18.86
N VAL A 474 24.41 -0.04 -19.08
CA VAL A 474 24.58 -1.40 -18.56
C VAL A 474 25.71 -2.18 -19.25
N THR A 475 26.02 -1.87 -20.51
CA THR A 475 27.15 -2.50 -21.24
C THR A 475 28.49 -2.16 -20.63
N LEU A 476 28.59 -1.04 -19.91
CA LEU A 476 29.80 -0.57 -19.24
C LEU A 476 29.94 -1.09 -17.79
N LEU A 477 28.93 -1.79 -17.28
CA LEU A 477 28.90 -2.26 -15.90
C LEU A 477 29.25 -3.75 -15.79
N PRO A 478 29.97 -4.16 -14.72
CA PRO A 478 30.29 -5.56 -14.51
C PRO A 478 29.03 -6.39 -14.35
N LYS A 479 28.99 -7.55 -15.03
CA LYS A 479 27.86 -8.48 -15.00
C LYS A 479 27.52 -8.95 -13.58
N PHE A 480 28.56 -9.21 -12.78
CA PHE A 480 28.45 -9.68 -11.40
C PHE A 480 29.26 -8.75 -10.48
N PRO A 481 28.66 -7.67 -9.97
CA PRO A 481 29.37 -6.78 -9.04
C PRO A 481 29.68 -7.51 -7.72
N PRO A 482 30.85 -7.23 -7.12
CA PRO A 482 31.27 -7.88 -5.88
C PRO A 482 30.30 -7.55 -4.75
N GLN A 483 30.14 -8.50 -3.83
CA GLN A 483 29.31 -8.29 -2.64
C GLN A 483 29.95 -7.22 -1.76
N ARG A 484 29.12 -6.35 -1.21
CA ARG A 484 29.61 -5.32 -0.30
C ARG A 484 29.81 -5.84 1.11
N ARG A 485 30.70 -5.15 1.83
CA ARG A 485 30.92 -5.40 3.25
C ARG A 485 29.66 -5.03 4.03
N ILE A 486 29.24 -5.98 4.85
CA ILE A 486 28.19 -5.82 5.84
C ILE A 486 28.88 -5.37 7.14
N PRO A 487 28.34 -4.39 7.87
CA PRO A 487 28.85 -4.02 9.19
C PRO A 487 29.01 -5.25 10.09
N GLU A 488 30.09 -5.32 10.86
CA GLU A 488 30.40 -6.48 11.73
C GLU A 488 29.30 -6.72 12.78
N ASP A 489 28.59 -5.67 13.19
CA ASP A 489 27.48 -5.74 14.15
C ASP A 489 26.17 -6.34 13.57
N ILE A 490 26.11 -6.58 12.26
CA ILE A 490 24.94 -7.12 11.56
C ILE A 490 25.24 -8.55 11.18
N ASP A 491 24.43 -9.46 11.69
CA ASP A 491 24.43 -10.86 11.26
C ASP A 491 24.07 -10.95 9.77
N ILE A 492 24.94 -11.61 9.00
CA ILE A 492 24.83 -11.75 7.54
C ILE A 492 23.60 -12.56 7.12
N ASP A 493 23.16 -13.47 7.97
CA ASP A 493 21.97 -14.31 7.73
C ASP A 493 20.69 -13.48 7.85
N LEU A 494 20.74 -12.33 8.54
CA LEU A 494 19.66 -11.35 8.63
C LEU A 494 19.59 -10.40 7.44
N VAL A 495 20.40 -10.57 6.40
CA VAL A 495 20.36 -9.69 5.22
C VAL A 495 19.65 -10.43 4.08
N PRO A 496 18.32 -10.25 3.91
CA PRO A 496 17.53 -11.04 2.95
C PRO A 496 17.64 -10.52 1.52
N PHE A 497 18.60 -9.64 1.24
CA PHE A 497 18.77 -9.01 -0.08
C PHE A 497 20.24 -8.87 -0.47
N ARG A 498 20.48 -8.66 -1.77
CA ARG A 498 21.80 -8.45 -2.36
C ARG A 498 22.27 -7.01 -2.13
N ILE A 499 23.53 -6.83 -1.74
CA ILE A 499 24.18 -5.53 -1.48
C ILE A 499 25.52 -5.42 -2.17
#